data_AF-A0A0C4F1Z2-F1
#
_entry.id   AF-A0A0C4F1Z2-F1
#
_cell.length_a   1.000
_cell.length_b   1.000
_cell.length_c   1.000
_cell.angle_alpha   90.00
_cell.angle_beta   90.00
_cell.angle_gamma   90.00
#
_symmetry.space_group_name_H-M   'P 1'
#
loop_
_entity.id
_entity.type
_entity.pdbx_description
1 polymer ?
#
loop_
_entity_poly.entity_id
_entity_poly.type
_entity_poly.pdbx_seq_one_letter_code
_entity_poly.pdbx_strand_id
1 'polypeptide(L)'
;MADRLRHACKRRIFQTHGPNHIWSANGHDKWKPYGITIYGFIDAWSRKILGMYAHVTNNDPKHIDIYFLQLVANAGGVPLKLTTDSGTETPDMATHMIQLTQRYAGITFEEAQTHMHYTKSTHNQKIESLWSRMMKEHNQTLIDNILTQMEAGRYDQGDEIQR
;
A
#
# COMPACT_ATOMS: atom_id res chain seq x y z
N MET A 1 23.85 27.68 -19.37
CA MET A 1 23.58 28.20 -18.00
C MET A 1 22.10 28.54 -17.76
N ALA A 2 21.18 28.31 -18.71
CA ALA A 2 19.74 28.59 -18.59
C ALA A 2 18.88 27.34 -18.25
N ASP A 3 19.39 26.13 -18.46
CA ASP A 3 18.62 24.89 -18.22
C ASP A 3 18.59 24.43 -16.76
N ARG A 4 19.37 25.09 -15.89
CA ARG A 4 19.43 24.79 -14.45
C ARG A 4 18.29 25.39 -13.64
N LEU A 5 17.48 26.29 -14.23
CA LEU A 5 16.34 26.94 -13.60
C LEU A 5 14.99 26.29 -13.96
N ARG A 6 15.00 25.17 -14.69
CA ARG A 6 13.79 24.43 -15.06
C ARG A 6 13.91 22.97 -14.63
N HIS A 7 14.06 22.72 -13.34
CA HIS A 7 13.78 21.39 -12.78
C HIS A 7 12.26 21.13 -12.78
N ALA A 8 11.64 21.15 -13.96
CA ALA A 8 10.34 20.53 -14.13
C ALA A 8 10.58 19.03 -13.98
N CYS A 9 10.26 18.48 -12.81
CA CYS A 9 10.22 17.05 -12.57
C CYS A 9 9.42 16.41 -13.72
N LYS A 10 10.11 15.67 -14.61
CA LYS A 10 9.42 14.92 -15.66
C LYS A 10 8.57 13.87 -14.96
N ARG A 11 7.27 14.14 -14.85
CA ARG A 11 6.31 13.22 -14.24
C ARG A 11 6.28 11.95 -15.06
N ARG A 12 6.51 10.82 -14.41
CA ARG A 12 6.33 9.51 -15.03
C ARG A 12 4.87 9.36 -15.44
N ILE A 13 4.64 8.85 -16.64
CA ILE A 13 3.29 8.48 -17.06
C ILE A 13 3.00 7.10 -16.49
N PHE A 14 2.02 7.01 -15.58
CA PHE A 14 1.53 5.75 -15.06
C PHE A 14 0.35 5.28 -15.92
N GLN A 15 0.58 4.30 -16.78
CA GLN A 15 -0.43 3.81 -17.73
C GLN A 15 -1.32 2.72 -17.10
N THR A 16 -2.63 2.88 -17.23
CA THR A 16 -3.65 1.92 -16.77
C THR A 16 -4.76 1.79 -17.79
N HIS A 17 -5.22 0.57 -18.05
CA HIS A 17 -6.18 0.30 -19.14
C HIS A 17 -7.64 0.11 -18.68
N GLY A 18 -7.90 0.05 -17.37
CA GLY A 18 -9.25 -0.08 -16.83
C GLY A 18 -9.26 -0.49 -15.36
N PRO A 19 -10.45 -0.70 -14.76
CA PRO A 19 -10.59 -1.26 -13.43
C PRO A 19 -9.88 -2.60 -13.31
N ASN A 20 -9.28 -2.87 -12.15
CA ASN A 20 -8.54 -4.10 -11.83
C ASN A 20 -7.36 -4.39 -12.77
N HIS A 21 -6.93 -3.41 -13.57
CA HIS A 21 -5.74 -3.56 -14.39
C HIS A 21 -4.48 -3.62 -13.53
N ILE A 22 -4.32 -2.69 -12.59
CA ILE A 22 -3.20 -2.67 -11.65
C ILE A 22 -3.75 -2.36 -10.26
N TRP A 23 -3.55 -3.27 -9.32
CA TRP A 23 -3.66 -2.96 -7.90
C TRP A 23 -2.29 -2.53 -7.37
N SER A 24 -2.27 -1.45 -6.63
CA SER A 24 -1.08 -0.86 -6.02
C SER A 24 -1.20 -1.01 -4.51
N ALA A 25 -0.21 -1.66 -3.90
CA ALA A 25 -0.16 -2.02 -2.49
C ALA A 25 1.07 -1.39 -1.83
N ASN A 26 0.92 -0.91 -0.58
CA ASN A 26 2.01 -0.38 0.22
C ASN A 26 1.61 -0.21 1.70
N GLY A 27 2.60 -0.25 2.58
CA GLY A 27 2.48 0.15 3.99
C GLY A 27 2.62 1.66 4.20
N HIS A 28 2.06 2.16 5.30
CA HIS A 28 2.16 3.53 5.75
C HIS A 28 2.55 3.59 7.24
N ASP A 29 3.76 4.09 7.49
CA ASP A 29 4.43 4.00 8.80
C ASP A 29 4.32 5.28 9.65
N LYS A 30 3.59 6.30 9.20
CA LYS A 30 3.51 7.58 9.93
C LYS A 30 2.93 7.46 11.33
N TRP A 31 2.10 6.44 11.55
CA TRP A 31 1.44 6.17 12.81
C TRP A 31 2.15 5.12 13.66
N LYS A 32 3.24 4.52 13.14
CA LYS A 32 3.99 3.45 13.78
C LYS A 32 4.54 3.83 15.16
N PRO A 33 4.96 5.10 15.42
CA PRO A 33 5.30 5.52 16.78
C PRO A 33 4.16 5.31 17.78
N TYR A 34 2.92 5.46 17.35
CA TYR A 34 1.70 5.30 18.16
C TYR A 34 1.12 3.88 18.08
N GLY A 35 1.95 2.87 17.75
CA GLY A 35 1.51 1.48 17.70
C GLY A 35 0.63 1.10 16.52
N ILE A 36 0.35 2.02 15.58
CA ILE A 36 -0.56 1.78 14.47
C ILE A 36 0.22 1.82 13.15
N THR A 37 0.12 0.76 12.37
CA THR A 37 0.58 0.72 10.97
C THR A 37 -0.62 0.52 10.07
N ILE A 38 -0.61 1.12 8.89
CA ILE A 38 -1.70 0.96 7.92
C ILE A 38 -1.14 0.32 6.67
N TYR A 39 -1.78 -0.74 6.18
CA TYR A 39 -1.48 -1.31 4.87
C TYR A 39 -2.64 -1.04 3.92
N GLY A 40 -2.33 -0.47 2.75
CA GLY A 40 -3.32 -0.02 1.79
C GLY A 40 -3.24 -0.78 0.47
N PHE A 41 -4.41 -0.94 -0.15
CA PHE A 41 -4.56 -1.44 -1.51
C PHE A 41 -5.47 -0.51 -2.28
N ILE A 42 -5.07 -0.15 -3.50
CA ILE A 42 -5.86 0.71 -4.36
C ILE A 42 -5.91 0.18 -5.78
N ASP A 43 -7.00 0.48 -6.48
CA ASP A 43 -7.06 0.34 -7.92
C ASP A 43 -6.39 1.57 -8.58
N ALA A 44 -5.33 1.34 -9.35
CA ALA A 44 -4.50 2.41 -9.90
C ALA A 44 -5.23 3.25 -10.96
N TRP A 45 -6.24 2.67 -11.63
CA TRP A 45 -7.03 3.33 -12.67
C TRP A 45 -8.08 4.26 -12.07
N SER A 46 -9.00 3.71 -11.27
CA SER A 46 -10.13 4.43 -10.66
C SER A 46 -9.74 5.24 -9.42
N ARG A 47 -8.58 4.97 -8.82
CA ARG A 47 -8.16 5.50 -7.51
C ARG A 47 -9.03 5.02 -6.34
N LYS A 48 -9.89 4.01 -6.57
CA LYS A 48 -10.69 3.40 -5.52
C LYS A 48 -9.79 2.75 -4.48
N ILE A 49 -10.04 3.04 -3.21
CA ILE A 49 -9.44 2.31 -2.09
C ILE A 49 -10.14 0.95 -2.04
N LEU A 50 -9.36 -0.11 -2.23
CA LEU A 50 -9.86 -1.48 -2.20
C LEU A 50 -9.91 -1.99 -0.76
N GLY A 51 -8.86 -1.67 0.01
CA GLY A 51 -8.79 -1.96 1.43
C GLY A 51 -7.74 -1.10 2.12
N MET A 52 -8.01 -0.80 3.39
CA MET A 52 -7.08 -0.18 4.33
C MET A 52 -7.15 -0.98 5.63
N TYR A 53 -6.00 -1.51 6.05
CA TYR A 53 -5.91 -2.42 7.17
C TYR A 53 -5.00 -1.82 8.23
N ALA A 54 -5.54 -1.55 9.42
CA ALA A 54 -4.76 -1.10 10.56
C ALA A 54 -4.25 -2.31 11.35
N HIS A 55 -2.98 -2.28 11.74
CA HIS A 55 -2.36 -3.35 12.51
C HIS A 55 -1.19 -2.84 13.35
N VAL A 56 -0.77 -3.57 14.37
CA VAL A 56 0.38 -3.20 15.22
C VAL A 56 1.73 -3.36 14.52
N THR A 57 1.77 -4.19 13.49
CA THR A 57 2.94 -4.43 12.65
C THR A 57 2.53 -4.65 11.20
N ASN A 58 3.30 -4.08 10.29
CA ASN A 58 3.21 -4.29 8.85
C ASN A 58 4.40 -5.10 8.30
N ASN A 59 5.21 -5.71 9.16
CA ASN A 59 6.42 -6.43 8.75
C ASN A 59 6.19 -7.95 8.58
N ASP A 60 5.01 -8.47 8.96
CA ASP A 60 4.70 -9.89 8.87
C ASP A 60 3.97 -10.21 7.55
N PRO A 61 4.58 -11.01 6.65
CA PRO A 61 4.00 -11.37 5.36
C PRO A 61 2.61 -11.99 5.44
N LYS A 62 2.31 -12.74 6.50
CA LYS A 62 1.03 -13.44 6.65
C LYS A 62 -0.14 -12.48 6.74
N HIS A 63 0.04 -11.35 7.43
CA HIS A 63 -1.04 -10.37 7.59
C HIS A 63 -1.38 -9.74 6.24
N ILE A 64 -0.36 -9.33 5.49
CA ILE A 64 -0.55 -8.69 4.17
C ILE A 64 -1.15 -9.66 3.17
N ASP A 65 -0.71 -10.92 3.22
CA ASP A 65 -1.26 -11.97 2.38
C ASP A 65 -2.75 -12.22 2.69
N ILE A 66 -3.13 -12.30 3.97
CA ILE A 66 -4.54 -12.41 4.37
C ILE A 66 -5.36 -11.23 3.86
N TYR A 67 -4.85 -10.00 3.99
CA TYR A 67 -5.53 -8.81 3.47
C TYR A 67 -5.73 -8.90 1.96
N PHE A 68 -4.70 -9.30 1.23
CA PHE A 68 -4.78 -9.51 -0.21
C PHE A 68 -5.83 -10.58 -0.57
N LEU A 69 -5.79 -11.75 0.06
CA LEU A 69 -6.74 -12.84 -0.21
C LEU A 69 -8.18 -12.45 0.12
N GLN A 70 -8.41 -11.68 1.18
CA GLN A 70 -9.72 -11.11 1.48
C GLN A 70 -10.21 -10.18 0.37
N LEU A 71 -9.34 -9.31 -0.16
CA LEU A 71 -9.69 -8.43 -1.28
C LEU A 71 -9.99 -9.21 -2.55
N VAL A 72 -9.19 -10.22 -2.86
CA VAL A 72 -9.39 -11.11 -4.01
C VAL A 72 -10.75 -11.81 -3.91
N ALA A 73 -11.07 -12.37 -2.75
CA ALA A 73 -12.35 -13.03 -2.52
C ALA A 73 -13.52 -12.06 -2.67
N ASN A 74 -13.43 -10.85 -2.09
CA ASN A 74 -14.47 -9.83 -2.17
C ASN A 74 -14.63 -9.25 -3.58
N ALA A 75 -13.55 -9.12 -4.34
CA ALA A 75 -13.59 -8.64 -5.72
C ALA A 75 -14.05 -9.72 -6.70
N GLY A 76 -14.10 -10.99 -6.27
CA GLY A 76 -14.40 -12.14 -7.12
C GLY A 76 -13.26 -12.53 -8.06
N GLY A 77 -12.02 -12.10 -7.77
CA GLY A 77 -10.86 -12.38 -8.61
C GLY A 77 -9.62 -11.52 -8.27
N VAL A 78 -8.50 -11.87 -8.91
CA VAL A 78 -7.23 -11.12 -8.81
C VAL A 78 -7.18 -9.99 -9.85
N PRO A 79 -6.39 -8.92 -9.62
CA PRO A 79 -6.13 -7.93 -10.67
C PRO A 79 -5.33 -8.54 -11.82
N LEU A 80 -5.26 -7.86 -12.97
CA LEU A 80 -4.31 -8.26 -14.01
C LEU A 80 -2.87 -8.14 -13.48
N LYS A 81 -2.56 -7.06 -12.76
CA LYS A 81 -1.24 -6.84 -12.18
C LYS A 81 -1.33 -6.39 -10.73
N LEU A 82 -0.39 -6.87 -9.93
CA LEU A 82 -0.15 -6.39 -8.58
C LEU A 82 1.20 -5.66 -8.55
N THR A 83 1.23 -4.46 -7.97
CA THR A 83 2.45 -3.69 -7.79
C THR A 83 2.64 -3.34 -6.32
N THR A 84 3.83 -3.62 -5.81
CA THR A 84 4.25 -3.30 -4.44
C THR A 84 5.74 -2.98 -4.40
N ASP A 85 6.16 -2.38 -3.30
CA ASP A 85 7.58 -2.20 -3.01
C ASP A 85 8.24 -3.55 -2.67
N SER A 86 9.56 -3.67 -2.85
CA SER A 86 10.33 -4.89 -2.53
C SER A 86 10.57 -5.05 -1.02
N GLY A 87 9.49 -5.07 -0.25
CA GLY A 87 9.51 -5.25 1.19
C GLY A 87 9.70 -6.71 1.60
N THR A 88 10.12 -6.93 2.85
CA THR A 88 10.19 -8.28 3.44
C THR A 88 8.80 -8.88 3.69
N GLU A 89 7.79 -8.01 3.73
CA GLU A 89 6.40 -8.29 4.08
C GLU A 89 5.53 -8.70 2.87
N THR A 90 6.03 -8.56 1.65
CA THR A 90 5.30 -8.85 0.40
C THR A 90 5.46 -10.24 -0.24
N PRO A 91 6.42 -11.12 0.15
CA PRO A 91 6.65 -12.40 -0.55
C PRO A 91 5.45 -13.35 -0.65
N ASP A 92 4.65 -13.47 0.43
CA ASP A 92 3.52 -14.41 0.46
C ASP A 92 2.40 -13.95 -0.48
N MET A 93 2.05 -12.66 -0.41
CA MET A 93 1.12 -12.00 -1.32
C MET A 93 1.56 -12.16 -2.79
N ALA A 94 2.85 -11.98 -3.07
CA ALA A 94 3.42 -12.15 -4.40
C ALA A 94 3.25 -13.58 -4.91
N THR A 95 3.53 -14.57 -4.04
CA THR A 95 3.36 -15.99 -4.32
C THR A 95 1.91 -16.31 -4.66
N HIS A 96 0.96 -15.89 -3.83
CA HIS A 96 -0.45 -16.17 -4.08
C HIS A 96 -1.00 -15.44 -5.30
N MET A 97 -0.56 -14.21 -5.59
CA MET A 97 -0.89 -13.52 -6.83
C MET A 97 -0.50 -14.38 -8.05
N ILE A 98 0.73 -14.90 -8.07
CA ILE A 98 1.23 -15.73 -9.18
C ILE A 98 0.46 -17.06 -9.25
N GLN A 99 0.31 -17.76 -8.13
CA GLN A 99 -0.36 -19.06 -8.08
C GLN A 99 -1.83 -19.00 -8.50
N LEU A 100 -2.57 -17.99 -8.01
CA LEU A 100 -3.97 -17.79 -8.38
C LEU A 100 -4.10 -17.44 -9.86
N THR A 101 -3.23 -16.56 -10.37
CA THR A 101 -3.23 -16.20 -11.79
C THR A 101 -2.93 -17.43 -12.65
N GLN A 102 -1.87 -18.18 -12.35
CA GLN A 102 -1.52 -19.39 -13.10
C GLN A 102 -2.67 -20.40 -13.09
N ARG A 103 -3.27 -20.65 -11.92
CA ARG A 103 -4.32 -21.65 -11.75
C ARG A 103 -5.59 -21.32 -12.54
N TYR A 104 -5.97 -20.05 -12.63
CA TYR A 104 -7.29 -19.65 -13.16
C TYR A 104 -7.23 -18.92 -14.51
N ALA A 105 -6.09 -18.40 -14.94
CA ALA A 105 -5.98 -17.69 -16.23
C ALA A 105 -5.58 -18.60 -17.41
N GLY A 106 -5.19 -19.86 -17.16
CA GLY A 106 -4.80 -20.80 -18.23
C GLY A 106 -3.46 -20.43 -18.88
N ILE A 107 -2.59 -19.71 -18.17
CA ILE A 107 -1.27 -19.28 -18.63
C ILE A 107 -0.15 -20.07 -17.95
N THR A 108 1.05 -20.01 -18.53
CA THR A 108 2.25 -20.62 -17.93
C THR A 108 2.66 -19.93 -16.63
N PHE A 109 3.50 -20.61 -15.85
CA PHE A 109 4.08 -20.02 -14.64
C PHE A 109 4.89 -18.75 -14.96
N GLU A 110 5.69 -18.79 -16.03
CA GLU A 110 6.52 -17.66 -16.46
C GLU A 110 5.68 -16.44 -16.83
N GLU A 111 4.57 -16.64 -17.54
CA GLU A 111 3.61 -15.57 -17.84
C GLU A 111 2.97 -15.03 -16.56
N ALA A 112 2.53 -15.89 -15.64
CA ALA A 112 1.94 -15.48 -14.37
C ALA A 112 2.91 -14.66 -13.50
N GLN A 113 4.21 -14.97 -13.52
CA GLN A 113 5.23 -14.18 -12.82
C GLN A 113 5.26 -12.72 -13.30
N THR A 114 4.95 -12.46 -14.57
CA THR A 114 4.92 -11.09 -15.12
C THR A 114 3.76 -10.25 -14.59
N HIS A 115 2.78 -10.85 -13.93
CA HIS A 115 1.64 -10.15 -13.34
C HIS A 115 2.00 -9.56 -11.96
N MET A 116 3.06 -10.04 -11.33
CA MET A 116 3.58 -9.50 -10.09
C MET A 116 4.75 -8.55 -10.37
N HIS A 117 4.65 -7.30 -9.91
CA HIS A 117 5.66 -6.29 -10.13
C HIS A 117 6.18 -5.70 -8.84
N TYR A 118 7.46 -5.93 -8.57
CA TYR A 118 8.19 -5.17 -7.57
C TYR A 118 8.66 -3.84 -8.15
N THR A 119 8.47 -2.77 -7.38
CA THR A 119 8.86 -1.43 -7.78
C THR A 119 9.60 -0.70 -6.67
N LYS A 120 10.25 0.41 -7.01
CA LYS A 120 10.80 1.31 -5.99
C LYS A 120 9.64 2.08 -5.38
N SER A 121 9.71 2.46 -4.11
CA SER A 121 8.69 3.30 -3.45
C SER A 121 8.32 4.54 -4.26
N THR A 122 9.31 5.21 -4.86
CA THR A 122 9.13 6.39 -5.73
C THR A 122 8.33 6.12 -7.02
N HIS A 123 8.18 4.86 -7.39
CA HIS A 123 7.44 4.40 -8.56
C HIS A 123 6.03 3.90 -8.21
N ASN A 124 5.73 3.64 -6.94
CA ASN A 124 4.40 3.27 -6.45
C ASN A 124 3.49 4.51 -6.28
N GLN A 125 3.54 5.42 -7.27
CA GLN A 125 3.05 6.80 -7.20
C GLN A 125 1.57 6.91 -6.85
N LYS A 126 0.80 5.89 -7.23
CA LYS A 126 -0.63 5.85 -7.05
C LYS A 126 -0.97 5.73 -5.58
N ILE A 127 -0.39 4.80 -4.83
CA ILE A 127 -0.69 4.69 -3.40
C ILE A 127 0.05 5.75 -2.57
N GLU A 128 1.27 6.15 -2.97
CA GLU A 128 1.98 7.28 -2.36
C GLU A 128 1.20 8.60 -2.45
N SER A 129 0.50 8.81 -3.58
CA SER A 129 -0.39 9.96 -3.72
C SER A 129 -1.61 9.88 -2.80
N LEU A 130 -2.11 8.67 -2.49
CA LEU A 130 -3.18 8.50 -1.48
C LEU A 130 -2.63 8.86 -0.10
N TRP A 131 -1.48 8.32 0.28
CA TRP A 131 -0.85 8.63 1.57
C TRP A 131 -0.57 10.11 1.76
N SER A 132 -0.08 10.77 0.71
CA SER A 132 0.15 12.22 0.73
C SER A 132 -1.13 13.03 0.96
N ARG A 133 -2.26 12.58 0.42
CA ARG A 133 -3.57 13.23 0.63
C ARG A 133 -4.10 12.96 2.03
N MET A 134 -4.07 11.71 2.47
CA MET A 134 -4.49 11.32 3.81
C MET A 134 -3.72 12.08 4.90
N MET A 135 -2.42 12.28 4.71
CA MET A 135 -1.60 13.09 5.60
C MET A 135 -2.09 14.54 5.71
N LYS A 136 -2.42 15.16 4.58
CA LYS A 136 -2.84 16.57 4.53
C LYS A 136 -4.27 16.77 5.05
N GLU A 137 -5.16 15.84 4.71
CA GLU A 137 -6.60 16.00 4.95
C GLU A 137 -7.01 15.49 6.35
N HIS A 138 -6.31 14.49 6.91
CA HIS A 138 -6.78 13.79 8.13
C HIS A 138 -5.70 13.55 9.18
N ASN A 139 -4.52 13.06 8.80
CA ASN A 139 -3.59 12.54 9.82
C ASN A 139 -3.00 13.63 10.69
N GLN A 140 -2.78 14.83 10.17
CA GLN A 140 -2.19 15.92 10.96
C GLN A 140 -3.04 16.22 12.20
N THR A 141 -4.34 16.44 12.02
CA THR A 141 -5.26 16.71 13.14
C THR A 141 -5.34 15.55 14.13
N LEU A 142 -5.29 14.31 13.66
CA LEU A 142 -5.33 13.14 14.54
C LEU A 142 -4.03 12.98 15.35
N ILE A 143 -2.88 13.21 14.72
CA ILE A 143 -1.58 13.22 15.39
C ILE A 143 -1.55 14.34 16.43
N ASP A 144 -1.99 15.55 16.08
CA ASP A 144 -2.04 16.69 17.00
C ASP A 144 -2.94 16.41 18.21
N ASN A 145 -4.08 15.71 18.00
CA ASN A 145 -4.96 15.29 19.08
C ASN A 145 -4.29 14.26 20.01
N ILE A 146 -3.58 13.27 19.47
CA ILE A 146 -2.83 12.28 20.27
C ILE A 146 -1.77 12.99 21.10
N LEU A 147 -0.99 13.89 20.49
CA LEU A 147 0.02 14.69 21.18
C LEU A 147 -0.60 15.53 22.31
N THR A 148 -1.76 16.14 22.07
CA THR A 148 -2.49 16.89 23.11
C THR A 148 -2.89 16.00 24.28
N GLN A 149 -3.33 14.76 24.04
CA GLN A 149 -3.68 13.83 25.12
C GLN A 149 -2.45 13.31 25.86
N MET A 150 -1.31 13.15 25.17
CA MET A 150 -0.01 12.84 25.78
C MET A 150 0.43 13.94 26.73
N GLU A 151 0.38 15.20 26.29
CA GLU A 151 0.72 16.37 27.12
C GLU A 151 -0.21 16.50 28.34
N ALA A 152 -1.48 16.12 28.19
CA ALA A 152 -2.45 16.09 29.28
C ALA A 152 -2.28 14.90 30.25
N GLY A 153 -1.32 14.00 30.00
CA GLY A 153 -1.07 12.80 30.82
C GLY A 153 -2.16 11.74 30.73
N ARG A 154 -3.00 11.79 29.68
CA ARG A 154 -4.12 10.85 29.46
C ARG A 154 -3.75 9.67 28.57
N TYR A 155 -2.61 9.75 27.90
CA TYR A 155 -2.04 8.70 27.07
C TYR A 155 -0.55 8.59 27.35
N ASP A 156 -0.10 7.40 27.74
CA ASP A 156 1.30 7.06 27.92
C ASP A 156 1.76 6.08 26.84
N GLN A 157 2.67 6.54 25.99
CA GLN A 157 3.25 5.73 24.91
C GLN A 157 4.14 4.59 25.44
N GLY A 158 4.62 4.70 26.68
CA GLY A 158 5.40 3.67 27.36
C GLY A 158 4.57 2.56 28.01
N ASP A 159 3.25 2.74 28.12
CA ASP A 159 2.32 1.76 28.68
C ASP A 159 1.93 0.73 27.60
N GLU A 160 2.22 -0.56 27.85
CA GLU A 160 1.96 -1.66 26.92
C GLU A 160 0.47 -1.88 26.60
N ILE A 161 -0.43 -1.40 27.46
CA ILE A 161 -1.88 -1.51 27.26
C ILE A 161 -2.41 -0.32 26.44
N GLN A 162 -1.82 0.86 26.61
CA GLN A 162 -2.25 2.07 25.90
C GLN A 162 -1.66 2.17 24.49
N ARG A 163 -0.49 1.55 24.27
CA ARG A 163 0.24 1.54 22.99
C ARG A 163 -0.36 0.62 21.92
#